data_AF-A0A9W5J5W5-F1
#
_entry.id   AF-A0A9W5J5W5-F1
#
_cell.length_a   1.000
_cell.length_b   1.000
_cell.length_c   1.000
_cell.angle_alpha   90.00
_cell.angle_beta   90.00
_cell.angle_gamma   90.00
#
_symmetry.space_group_name_H-M   'P 1'
#
loop_
_entity.id
_entity.type
_entity.pdbx_description
1 polymer ?
#
loop_
_entity_poly.entity_id
_entity_poly.type
_entity_poly.pdbx_seq_one_letter_code
_entity_poly.pdbx_strand_id
1 'polypeptide(L)'
;MAITTRVRNVGKTLYFLILSLIIGRTIGNPEIWFDHDLATQLGNILYGPGEIGADNFYDLYFYISIITDLSVTILIYFITVKLFRAIRSEF
;
A
#
# COMPACT_ATOMS: atom_id res chain seq x y z
N MET A 1 18.05 20.71 -19.75
CA MET A 1 17.77 19.26 -19.77
C MET A 1 17.77 18.60 -18.39
N ALA A 2 18.63 18.99 -17.44
CA ALA A 2 18.64 18.40 -16.08
C ALA A 2 17.41 18.78 -15.22
N ILE A 3 16.93 20.03 -15.34
CA ILE A 3 15.78 20.54 -14.57
C ILE A 3 14.49 19.79 -14.93
N THR A 4 14.23 19.57 -16.22
CA THR A 4 13.07 18.82 -16.71
C THR A 4 13.04 17.37 -16.21
N THR A 5 14.20 16.73 -16.07
CA THR A 5 14.31 15.38 -15.52
C THR A 5 13.99 15.33 -14.02
N ARG A 6 14.46 16.32 -13.25
CA ARG A 6 14.15 16.41 -11.81
C ARG A 6 12.67 16.69 -11.55
N VAL A 7 12.07 17.64 -12.27
CA VAL A 7 10.62 17.95 -12.16
C VAL A 7 9.77 16.71 -12.46
N ARG A 8 10.13 15.94 -13.50
CA ARG A 8 9.43 14.70 -13.84
C ARG A 8 9.52 13.65 -12.75
N ASN A 9 10.67 13.52 -12.08
CA ASN A 9 10.84 12.56 -11.00
C ASN A 9 10.05 12.98 -9.75
N VAL A 10 10.06 14.27 -9.39
CA VAL A 10 9.24 14.82 -8.31
C VAL A 10 7.75 14.58 -8.58
N GLY A 11 7.28 14.85 -9.80
CA GLY A 11 5.89 14.61 -10.17
C GLY A 11 5.46 13.14 -10.03
N LYS A 12 6.35 12.19 -10.35
CA LYS A 12 6.10 10.76 -10.14
C LYS A 12 6.02 10.40 -8.67
N THR A 13 6.91 10.95 -7.84
CA THR A 13 6.89 10.72 -6.39
C THR A 13 5.61 11.30 -5.78
N LEU A 14 5.23 12.53 -6.13
CA LEU A 14 3.98 13.14 -5.67
C LEU A 14 2.76 12.33 -6.11
N TYR A 15 2.73 11.87 -7.38
CA TYR A 15 1.67 11.01 -7.86
C TYR A 15 1.56 9.70 -7.05
N PHE A 16 2.69 9.04 -6.76
CA PHE A 16 2.70 7.83 -5.92
C PHE A 16 2.17 8.09 -4.51
N LEU A 17 2.59 9.18 -3.87
CA LEU A 17 2.16 9.54 -2.52
C LEU A 17 0.66 9.86 -2.47
N ILE A 18 0.15 10.62 -3.43
CA ILE A 18 -1.28 10.93 -3.54
C ILE A 18 -2.08 9.64 -3.78
N LEU A 19 -1.57 8.76 -4.64
CA LEU A 19 -2.20 7.48 -4.95
C LEU A 19 -2.31 6.58 -3.70
N SER A 20 -1.24 6.43 -2.92
CA SER A 20 -1.28 5.69 -1.64
C SER A 20 -2.26 6.31 -0.66
N LEU A 21 -2.28 7.65 -0.53
CA LEU A 21 -3.24 8.30 0.36
C LEU A 21 -4.69 8.00 -0.05
N ILE A 22 -5.01 8.00 -1.35
CA ILE A 22 -6.34 7.66 -1.86
C ILE A 22 -6.67 6.19 -1.60
N ILE A 23 -5.73 5.28 -1.87
CA ILE A 23 -5.95 3.84 -1.70
C ILE A 23 -6.17 3.50 -0.23
N GLY A 24 -5.31 3.99 0.67
CA GLY A 24 -5.46 3.77 2.11
C GLY A 24 -6.79 4.29 2.64
N ARG A 25 -7.26 5.43 2.12
CA ARG A 25 -8.59 5.97 2.47
C ARG A 25 -9.75 5.15 1.92
N THR A 26 -9.56 4.52 0.77
CA THR A 26 -10.57 3.70 0.09
C THR A 26 -10.69 2.31 0.70
N ILE A 27 -9.56 1.69 1.06
CA ILE A 27 -9.51 0.36 1.68
C ILE A 27 -10.13 0.39 3.08
N GLY A 28 -9.87 1.45 3.86
CA GLY A 28 -10.48 1.61 5.19
C GLY A 28 -9.88 0.69 6.25
N ASN A 29 -10.59 0.51 7.37
CA ASN A 29 -10.05 -0.17 8.55
C ASN A 29 -9.79 -1.67 8.27
N PRO A 30 -8.56 -2.17 8.45
CA PRO A 30 -8.20 -3.59 8.29
C PRO A 30 -9.03 -4.57 9.12
N GLU A 31 -9.55 -4.18 10.27
CA GLU A 31 -10.43 -5.05 11.07
C GLU A 31 -11.75 -5.42 10.35
N ILE A 32 -12.15 -4.64 9.34
CA ILE A 32 -13.40 -4.85 8.61
C ILE A 32 -13.22 -5.84 7.45
N TRP A 33 -12.05 -5.83 6.80
CA TRP A 33 -11.82 -6.56 5.55
C TRP A 33 -10.77 -7.66 5.65
N PHE A 34 -9.90 -7.63 6.66
CA PHE A 34 -8.90 -8.66 6.86
C PHE A 34 -9.47 -9.79 7.72
N ASP A 35 -9.25 -11.03 7.28
CA ASP A 35 -9.76 -12.20 7.96
C ASP A 35 -9.19 -12.33 9.38
N HIS A 36 -10.08 -12.49 10.36
CA HIS A 36 -9.69 -12.51 11.77
C HIS A 36 -8.92 -13.78 12.16
N ASP A 37 -9.23 -14.92 11.56
CA ASP A 37 -8.52 -16.17 11.83
C ASP A 37 -7.10 -16.09 11.26
N LEU A 38 -6.93 -15.51 10.08
CA LEU A 38 -5.61 -15.22 9.51
C LEU A 38 -4.84 -14.21 10.36
N ALA A 39 -5.50 -13.15 10.87
CA ALA A 39 -4.86 -12.19 11.77
C ALA A 39 -4.38 -12.90 13.05
N THR A 40 -5.20 -13.78 13.62
CA THR A 40 -4.85 -14.55 14.82
C THR A 40 -3.69 -15.50 14.55
N GLN A 41 -3.67 -16.18 13.40
CA GLN A 41 -2.55 -17.03 13.00
C GLN A 41 -1.26 -16.23 12.84
N LEU A 42 -1.31 -15.11 12.11
CA LEU A 42 -0.16 -14.22 11.93
C LEU A 42 0.33 -13.66 13.27
N GLY A 43 -0.59 -13.26 14.13
CA GLY A 43 -0.25 -12.77 15.46
C GLY A 43 0.43 -13.85 16.31
N ASN A 44 -0.05 -15.10 16.27
CA ASN A 44 0.61 -16.20 16.99
C ASN A 44 1.99 -16.53 16.42
N ILE A 45 2.19 -16.35 15.10
CA ILE A 45 3.49 -16.51 14.45
C ILE A 45 4.48 -15.41 14.91
N LEU A 46 4.01 -14.16 15.01
CA LEU A 46 4.87 -13.00 15.30
C LEU A 46 5.14 -12.81 16.80
N TYR A 47 4.12 -13.00 17.63
CA TYR A 47 4.17 -12.74 19.07
C TYR A 47 4.28 -14.02 19.91
N GLY A 48 4.23 -15.18 19.28
CA GLY A 48 4.27 -16.49 19.94
C GLY A 48 2.87 -17.04 20.27
N PRO A 49 2.79 -18.34 20.64
CA PRO A 49 1.51 -18.98 20.94
C PRO A 49 0.91 -18.45 22.25
N GLY A 50 -0.35 -18.03 22.22
CA GLY A 50 -1.09 -17.63 23.43
C GLY A 50 -2.12 -16.54 23.19
N GLU A 51 -2.63 -15.95 24.27
CA GLU A 51 -3.48 -14.77 24.17
C GLU A 51 -2.65 -13.57 23.72
N ILE A 52 -2.96 -13.07 22.52
CA ILE A 52 -2.33 -11.87 21.97
C ILE A 52 -3.12 -10.68 22.49
N GLY A 53 -2.44 -9.81 23.23
CA GLY A 53 -3.07 -8.59 23.75
C GLY A 53 -3.62 -7.69 22.65
N ALA A 54 -4.64 -6.89 22.98
CA ALA A 54 -5.29 -5.98 22.04
C ALA A 54 -4.29 -5.02 21.36
N ASP A 55 -3.29 -4.51 22.10
CA ASP A 55 -2.26 -3.61 21.57
C ASP A 55 -1.45 -4.26 20.44
N ASN A 56 -1.07 -5.54 20.60
CA ASN A 56 -0.35 -6.28 19.56
C ASN A 56 -1.22 -6.55 18.33
N PHE A 57 -2.53 -6.76 18.52
CA PHE A 57 -3.47 -6.88 17.41
C PHE A 57 -3.65 -5.55 16.67
N TYR A 58 -3.71 -4.43 17.38
CA TYR A 58 -3.75 -3.11 16.75
C TYR A 58 -2.51 -2.87 15.87
N ASP A 59 -1.32 -3.15 16.39
CA ASP A 59 -0.08 -3.04 15.63
C ASP A 59 -0.08 -3.98 14.41
N LEU A 60 -0.53 -5.22 14.59
CA LEU A 60 -0.63 -6.20 13.51
C LEU A 60 -1.55 -5.71 12.39
N TYR A 61 -2.76 -5.27 12.72
CA TYR A 61 -3.71 -4.75 11.75
C TYR A 61 -3.18 -3.48 11.07
N PHE A 62 -2.49 -2.60 11.79
CA PHE A 62 -1.81 -1.44 11.22
C PHE A 62 -0.76 -1.85 10.18
N TYR A 63 0.11 -2.83 10.49
CA TYR A 63 1.10 -3.32 9.54
C TYR A 63 0.47 -3.99 8.32
N ILE A 64 -0.57 -4.80 8.52
CA ILE A 64 -1.37 -5.40 7.43
C ILE A 64 -1.94 -4.31 6.52
N SER A 65 -2.49 -3.24 7.10
CA SER A 65 -3.03 -2.12 6.34
C SER A 65 -1.96 -1.43 5.51
N ILE A 66 -0.79 -1.13 6.08
CA ILE A 66 0.32 -0.47 5.36
C ILE A 66 0.84 -1.34 4.22
N ILE A 67 1.08 -2.63 4.49
CA ILE A 67 1.62 -3.54 3.49
C ILE A 67 0.64 -3.68 2.32
N THR A 68 -0.65 -3.82 2.63
CA THR A 68 -1.71 -3.90 1.62
C THR A 68 -1.80 -2.62 0.80
N ASP A 69 -1.86 -1.46 1.46
CA ASP A 69 -1.94 -0.16 0.80
C ASP A 69 -0.76 0.07 -0.16
N LEU A 70 0.47 -0.15 0.31
CA LEU A 70 1.66 0.02 -0.51
C LEU A 70 1.70 -0.97 -1.67
N SER A 71 1.31 -2.22 -1.45
CA SER A 71 1.29 -3.25 -2.51
C SER A 71 0.31 -2.88 -3.62
N VAL A 72 -0.91 -2.47 -3.26
CA VAL A 72 -1.93 -2.02 -4.21
C VAL A 72 -1.48 -0.75 -4.93
N THR A 73 -0.90 0.21 -4.20
CA THR A 73 -0.35 1.45 -4.77
C THR A 73 0.72 1.16 -5.80
N ILE A 74 1.66 0.27 -5.50
CA ILE A 74 2.74 -0.12 -6.41
C ILE A 74 2.14 -0.72 -7.69
N LEU A 75 1.20 -1.65 -7.56
CA LEU A 75 0.56 -2.31 -8.70
C LEU A 75 -0.16 -1.31 -9.60
N ILE A 76 -0.99 -0.43 -9.02
CA ILE A 76 -1.72 0.59 -9.78
C ILE A 76 -0.73 1.59 -10.41
N TYR A 77 0.26 2.07 -9.67
CA TYR A 77 1.28 2.98 -10.19
C TYR A 77 2.00 2.39 -11.41
N PHE A 78 2.41 1.12 -11.35
CA PHE A 78 3.06 0.44 -12.47
C PHE A 78 2.14 0.33 -13.68
N ILE A 79 0.88 -0.06 -13.49
CA ILE A 79 -0.12 -0.13 -14.57
C ILE A 79 -0.31 1.25 -15.20
N THR A 80 -0.52 2.29 -14.40
CA THR A 80 -0.73 3.66 -14.89
C THR A 80 0.48 4.17 -15.68
N VAL A 81 1.70 3.99 -15.17
CA VAL A 81 2.91 4.44 -15.88
C VAL A 81 3.12 3.64 -17.17
N LYS A 82 2.82 2.34 -17.18
CA LYS A 82 2.89 1.50 -18.38
C LYS A 82 1.88 1.96 -19.43
N LEU A 83 0.64 2.25 -19.03
CA LEU A 83 -0.41 2.75 -19.90
C LEU A 83 -0.03 4.09 -20.52
N PHE A 84 0.47 5.05 -19.72
CA PHE A 84 0.95 6.34 -20.24
C PHE A 84 2.09 6.19 -21.25
N ARG A 85 3.00 5.22 -21.05
CA ARG A 85 4.07 4.94 -22.02
C ARG A 85 3.51 4.33 -23.30
N ALA A 86 2.57 3.40 -23.21
CA ALA A 86 1.94 2.77 -24.37
C ALA A 86 1.22 3.81 -25.24
N ILE A 87 0.39 4.65 -24.61
CA ILE A 87 -0.31 5.74 -25.31
C ILE A 87 0.71 6.67 -26.00
N ARG A 88 1.79 7.07 -25.30
CA ARG A 88 2.81 7.94 -25.88
C ARG A 88 3.63 7.28 -27.01
N SER A 89 3.75 5.96 -27.06
CA SER A 89 4.47 5.27 -28.15
C SER A 89 3.63 5.07 -29.40
N GLU A 90 2.31 5.20 -29.31
CA GLU A 90 1.38 5.09 -30.43
C GLU A 90 1.14 6.43 -31.16
N PHE A 91 1.63 7.54 -30.60
CA PHE A 91 1.66 8.89 -31.20
C PHE A 91 3.09 9.32 -31.51
#